data_AF-A0A6V7RRC5-F1
#
_entry.id   AF-A0A6V7RRC5-F1
#
_cell.length_a   1.000
_cell.length_b   1.000
_cell.length_c   1.000
_cell.angle_alpha   90.00
_cell.angle_beta   90.00
_cell.angle_gamma   90.00
#
_symmetry.space_group_name_H-M   'P 1'
#
loop_
_entity.id
_entity.type
_entity.pdbx_description
1 polymer ?
#
loop_
_entity_poly.entity_id
_entity_poly.type
_entity_poly.pdbx_seq_one_letter_code
_entity_poly.pdbx_strand_id
1 'polypeptide(L)'
;MLFANGDRAITGQFNRDVIANLENDFLKDKSLIQSDYIEGVSFTKDTITVFYDPIQVMENENTIEPSLYIMSRLEPILNSYSEVS
;
A
#
# COMPACT_ATOMS: atom_id res chain seq x y z
N MET A 1 -8.27 -6.37 4.26
CA MET A 1 -7.68 -7.48 3.49
C MET A 1 -6.69 -6.90 2.48
N LEU A 2 -5.46 -7.39 2.43
CA LEU A 2 -4.43 -6.95 1.47
C LEU A 2 -4.20 -8.04 0.42
N PHE A 3 -4.08 -7.68 -0.86
CA PHE A 3 -3.86 -8.65 -1.93
C PHE A 3 -3.14 -8.02 -3.13
N ALA A 4 -2.47 -8.86 -3.92
CA ALA A 4 -1.79 -8.43 -5.14
C ALA A 4 -2.84 -8.24 -6.23
N ASN A 5 -2.74 -7.14 -6.95
CA ASN A 5 -3.63 -6.78 -8.05
C ASN A 5 -2.80 -6.69 -9.34
N GLY A 6 -2.51 -7.87 -9.92
CA GLY A 6 -1.51 -8.01 -10.97
C GLY A 6 -0.08 -7.86 -10.43
N ASP A 7 0.86 -7.56 -11.33
CA ASP A 7 2.29 -7.60 -11.03
C ASP A 7 2.87 -6.30 -10.46
N ARG A 8 2.08 -5.21 -10.52
CA ARG A 8 2.54 -3.84 -10.23
C ARG A 8 1.69 -3.09 -9.22
N ALA A 9 0.74 -3.77 -8.57
CA ALA A 9 -0.14 -3.11 -7.62
C ALA A 9 -0.49 -4.00 -6.45
N ILE A 10 -0.56 -3.40 -5.26
CA ILE A 10 -1.11 -4.01 -4.05
C ILE A 10 -2.37 -3.25 -3.66
N THR A 11 -3.48 -3.96 -3.45
CA THR A 11 -4.75 -3.37 -3.03
C THR A 11 -5.09 -3.81 -1.61
N GLY A 12 -5.38 -2.84 -0.76
CA GLY A 12 -5.95 -3.02 0.57
C GLY A 12 -7.43 -2.65 0.57
N GLN A 13 -8.29 -3.58 0.97
CA GLN A 13 -9.73 -3.34 1.16
C GLN A 13 -10.06 -3.23 2.65
N PHE A 14 -10.73 -2.14 3.02
CA PHE A 14 -11.11 -1.79 4.39
C PHE A 14 -12.53 -1.19 4.42
N ASN A 15 -13.05 -0.93 5.62
CA ASN A 15 -14.31 -0.20 5.75
C ASN A 15 -14.12 1.27 5.27
N ARG A 16 -15.23 1.94 4.96
CA ARG A 16 -15.20 3.31 4.39
C ARG A 16 -14.51 4.30 5.33
N ASP A 17 -14.76 4.20 6.63
CA ASP A 17 -14.24 5.17 7.60
C ASP A 17 -12.72 5.07 7.74
N VAL A 18 -12.17 3.86 7.71
CA VAL A 18 -10.71 3.61 7.65
C VAL A 18 -10.12 4.22 6.40
N ILE A 19 -10.73 3.98 5.23
CA ILE A 19 -10.21 4.54 3.97
C ILE A 19 -10.24 6.07 3.98
N ALA A 20 -11.32 6.67 4.47
CA ALA A 20 -11.43 8.13 4.59
C ALA A 20 -10.38 8.71 5.56
N ASN A 21 -10.12 8.05 6.69
CA ASN A 21 -9.07 8.48 7.63
C ASN A 21 -7.68 8.35 7.01
N LEU A 22 -7.39 7.21 6.38
CA LEU A 22 -6.13 6.94 5.69
C LEU A 22 -5.88 7.95 4.57
N GLU A 23 -6.89 8.24 3.74
CA GLU A 23 -6.79 9.22 2.65
C GLU A 23 -6.52 10.63 3.19
N ASN A 24 -7.25 11.05 4.24
CA ASN A 24 -7.03 12.35 4.87
C ASN A 24 -5.62 12.50 5.44
N ASP A 25 -5.08 11.46 6.07
CA ASP A 25 -3.74 11.48 6.63
C ASP A 25 -2.68 11.43 5.52
N PHE A 26 -2.86 10.62 4.49
CA PHE A 26 -1.98 10.59 3.31
C PHE A 26 -1.93 11.95 2.58
N LEU A 27 -3.06 12.66 2.47
CA LEU A 27 -3.11 13.99 1.86
C LEU A 27 -2.38 15.05 2.70
N LYS A 28 -2.32 14.88 4.03
CA LYS A 28 -1.55 15.75 4.94
C LYS A 28 -0.07 15.40 4.93
N ASP A 29 0.25 14.12 4.91
CA ASP A 29 1.60 13.58 4.93
C ASP A 29 1.73 12.41 3.96
N LYS A 30 2.27 12.71 2.78
CA LYS A 30 2.49 11.69 1.73
C LYS A 30 3.56 10.67 2.12
N SER A 31 4.41 10.95 3.12
CA SER A 31 5.48 10.05 3.54
C SER A 31 4.97 8.77 4.20
N LEU A 32 3.71 8.76 4.65
CA LEU A 32 3.02 7.60 5.23
C LEU A 32 3.12 6.32 4.39
N ILE A 33 3.10 6.45 3.06
CA ILE A 33 3.14 5.32 2.11
C ILE A 33 4.30 5.49 1.12
N GLN A 34 5.14 6.51 1.31
CA GLN A 34 6.23 6.78 0.40
C GLN A 34 7.37 5.79 0.63
N SER A 35 7.76 5.11 -0.44
CA SER A 35 8.95 4.27 -0.51
C SER A 35 9.54 4.46 -1.90
N ASP A 36 10.85 4.21 -2.03
CA ASP A 36 11.56 4.32 -3.31
C ASP A 36 10.93 3.48 -4.43
N TYR A 37 10.15 2.47 -4.06
CA TYR A 37 9.48 1.56 -5.00
C TYR A 37 8.05 1.99 -5.36
N ILE A 38 7.46 2.94 -4.63
CA ILE A 38 6.06 3.34 -4.83
C ILE A 38 5.95 4.47 -5.84
N GLU A 39 5.33 4.16 -6.98
CA GLU A 39 5.14 5.09 -8.09
C GLU A 39 3.83 5.90 -7.96
N GLY A 40 2.87 5.39 -7.18
CA GLY A 40 1.60 6.06 -7.00
C GLY A 40 0.67 5.38 -6.00
N VAL A 41 -0.31 6.14 -5.54
CA VAL A 41 -1.36 5.67 -4.63
C VAL A 41 -2.71 6.15 -5.16
N SER A 42 -3.71 5.27 -5.15
CA SER A 42 -5.08 5.59 -5.54
C SER A 42 -6.05 5.11 -4.46
N PHE A 43 -7.04 5.96 -4.16
CA PHE A 43 -8.08 5.68 -3.20
C PHE A 43 -9.42 5.51 -3.92
N THR A 44 -10.26 4.62 -3.37
CA THR A 44 -11.68 4.54 -3.69
C THR A 44 -12.49 4.64 -2.38
N LYS A 45 -13.80 4.38 -2.42
CA LYS A 45 -14.64 4.41 -1.21
C LYS A 45 -14.30 3.32 -0.18
N ASP A 46 -13.66 2.22 -0.61
CA ASP A 46 -13.45 1.01 0.19
C ASP A 46 -12.06 0.37 -0.03
N THR A 47 -11.23 0.97 -0.88
CA THR A 47 -9.88 0.46 -1.16
C THR A 47 -8.84 1.56 -1.24
N ILE A 48 -7.61 1.17 -0.89
CA ILE A 48 -6.37 1.83 -1.28
C ILE A 48 -5.61 0.89 -2.22
N THR A 49 -5.08 1.43 -3.32
CA THR A 49 -4.17 0.71 -4.22
C THR A 49 -2.86 1.46 -4.33
N VAL A 50 -1.77 0.73 -4.10
CA VAL A 50 -0.41 1.23 -4.19
C VAL A 50 0.25 0.61 -5.42
N PHE A 51 0.79 1.45 -6.31
CA PHE A 51 1.48 1.05 -7.52
C PHE A 51 2.99 1.05 -7.27
N TYR A 52 3.68 0.04 -7.77
CA TYR A 52 5.13 -0.11 -7.61
C TYR A 52 5.80 -0.68 -8.86
N ASP A 53 7.12 -0.48 -8.95
CA ASP A 53 7.96 -1.13 -9.97
C ASP A 53 8.52 -2.46 -9.44
N PRO A 54 8.01 -3.62 -9.91
CA PRO A 54 8.49 -4.92 -9.46
C PRO A 54 9.95 -5.17 -9.84
N ILE A 55 10.44 -4.62 -10.96
CA ILE A 55 11.84 -4.83 -11.38
C ILE A 55 12.76 -4.14 -10.39
N GLN A 56 12.47 -2.90 -10.00
CA GLN A 56 13.25 -2.19 -8.99
C GLN A 56 13.25 -2.92 -7.65
N VAL A 57 12.11 -3.45 -7.20
CA VAL A 57 12.06 -4.23 -5.96
C VAL A 57 12.91 -5.50 -6.06
N MET A 58 12.79 -6.25 -7.16
CA MET A 58 13.54 -7.49 -7.37
C MET A 58 15.04 -7.25 -7.38
N GLU A 59 15.50 -6.22 -8.09
CA GLU A 59 16.93 -5.88 -8.21
C GLU A 59 17.54 -5.36 -6.91
N ASN A 60 16.83 -4.48 -6.20
CA ASN A 60 17.36 -3.83 -4.99
C ASN A 60 17.21 -4.68 -3.73
N GLU A 61 16.14 -5.46 -3.61
CA GLU A 61 15.85 -6.27 -2.43
C GLU A 61 16.23 -7.76 -2.62
N ASN A 62 16.80 -8.10 -3.78
CA ASN A 62 17.23 -9.46 -4.13
C ASN A 62 16.12 -10.50 -3.89
N THR A 63 14.92 -10.22 -4.39
CA THR A 63 13.72 -11.06 -4.25
C THR A 63 13.17 -11.49 -5.60
N ILE A 64 12.53 -12.66 -5.64
CA ILE A 64 11.73 -13.11 -6.79
C ILE A 64 10.22 -12.87 -6.59
N GLU A 65 9.83 -12.41 -5.39
CA GLU A 65 8.44 -12.17 -4.99
C GLU A 65 8.27 -10.70 -4.55
N PRO A 66 8.30 -9.73 -5.48
CA PRO A 66 8.29 -8.31 -5.14
C PRO A 66 6.97 -7.88 -4.49
N SER A 67 5.85 -8.53 -4.83
CA SER A 67 4.54 -8.25 -4.23
C SER A 67 4.51 -8.57 -2.74
N LEU A 68 5.11 -9.68 -2.29
CA LEU A 68 5.18 -10.04 -0.88
C LEU A 68 6.06 -9.06 -0.10
N TYR A 69 7.16 -8.61 -0.71
CA TYR A 69 8.01 -7.58 -0.12
C TYR A 69 7.19 -6.31 0.14
N ILE A 70 6.52 -5.77 -0.88
CA ILE A 70 5.72 -4.55 -0.74
C ILE A 70 4.57 -4.75 0.25
N MET A 71 3.89 -5.89 0.23
CA MET A 71 2.85 -6.20 1.22
C MET A 71 3.38 -6.17 2.65
N SER A 72 4.55 -6.76 2.92
CA SER A 72 5.13 -6.79 4.26
C SER A 72 5.45 -5.39 4.81
N ARG A 73 5.67 -4.41 3.93
CA ARG A 73 5.89 -3.00 4.27
C ARG A 73 4.58 -2.25 4.49
N LEU A 74 3.56 -2.53 3.67
CA LEU A 74 2.26 -1.88 3.76
C LEU A 74 1.40 -2.39 4.92
N GLU A 75 1.46 -3.69 5.21
CA GLU A 75 0.63 -4.36 6.21
C GLU A 75 0.67 -3.69 7.60
N PRO A 76 1.84 -3.41 8.23
CA PRO A 76 1.86 -2.77 9.55
C PRO A 76 1.26 -1.36 9.55
N ILE A 77 1.47 -0.60 8.46
CA ILE A 77 0.92 0.76 8.30
C ILE A 77 -0.61 0.66 8.22
N LEU A 78 -1.12 -0.16 7.30
CA LEU A 78 -2.56 -0.27 7.06
C LEU A 78 -3.30 -0.92 8.24
N ASN A 79 -2.69 -1.90 8.92
CA ASN A 79 -3.30 -2.54 10.08
C ASN A 79 -3.47 -1.57 11.26
N SER A 80 -2.54 -0.62 11.44
CA SER A 80 -2.65 0.41 12.49
C SER A 80 -3.92 1.28 12.36
N TYR A 81 -4.49 1.40 11.16
CA TYR A 81 -5.75 2.10 10.95
C TYR A 81 -6.97 1.22 11.23
N SER A 82 -6.85 -0.08 10.98
CA SER A 82 -7.94 -1.04 11.20
C SER A 82 -8.15 -1.42 12.68
N GLU A 83 -7.13 -1.29 13.52
CA GLU A 83 -7.23 -1.57 14.97
C GLU A 83 -7.80 -0.38 15.77
N VAL A 84 -7.84 0.81 15.18
CA VAL A 84 -8.31 2.06 15.80
C VAL A 84 -9.78 2.36 15.45
N SER A 85 -10.43 1.49 14.66
CA SER A 85 -11.83 1.68 14.18
C SER A 85 -12.87 0.87 14.95
#